data_AF-A0A6G2DBH5-F1
#
_entry.id   AF-A0A6G2DBH5-F1
#
_cell.length_a   1.000
_cell.length_b   1.000
_cell.length_c   1.000
_cell.angle_alpha   90.00
_cell.angle_beta   90.00
_cell.angle_gamma   90.00
#
_symmetry.space_group_name_H-M   'P 1'
#
loop_
_entity.id
_entity.type
_entity.pdbx_description
1 polymer ?
#
loop_
_entity_poly.entity_id
_entity_poly.type
_entity_poly.pdbx_seq_one_letter_code
_entity_poly.pdbx_strand_id
1 'polypeptide(L)' 'MVDKQVIEEIKNNANIVEVIGDVISLQKAGRNYLGLCPFHGEKTPSFNVVED' A
#
# COMPACT_ATOMS: atom_id res chain seq x y z
N MET A 1 6.80 -19.66 -15.47
CA MET A 1 6.46 -18.22 -15.49
C MET A 1 4.95 -18.11 -15.36
N VAL A 2 4.44 -17.12 -14.62
CA VAL A 2 3.00 -16.90 -14.44
C VAL A 2 2.46 -16.10 -15.64
N ASP A 3 1.24 -16.40 -16.08
CA ASP A 3 0.56 -15.67 -17.16
C ASP A 3 0.33 -14.20 -16.77
N LYS A 4 0.47 -13.29 -17.72
CA LYS A 4 0.20 -11.86 -17.49
C LYS A 4 -1.26 -11.62 -17.09
N GLN A 5 -2.21 -12.37 -17.65
CA GLN A 5 -3.62 -12.25 -17.30
C GLN A 5 -3.85 -12.57 -15.82
N VAL A 6 -3.19 -13.62 -15.31
CA VAL A 6 -3.26 -14.00 -13.90
C VAL A 6 -2.64 -12.89 -13.02
N ILE A 7 -1.53 -12.29 -13.45
CA ILE A 7 -0.91 -11.17 -12.71
C ILE A 7 -1.86 -9.97 -12.60
N GLU A 8 -2.54 -9.61 -13.69
CA GLU A 8 -3.49 -8.50 -13.69
C GLU A 8 -4.74 -8.80 -12.87
N GLU A 9 -5.26 -10.04 -12.94
CA GLU A 9 -6.37 -10.47 -12.08
C GLU A 9 -6.01 -10.37 -10.59
N ILE A 10 -4.80 -10.76 -10.20
CA ILE A 10 -4.34 -10.63 -8.81
C ILE A 10 -4.29 -9.15 -8.40
N LYS A 11 -3.71 -8.28 -9.22
CA LYS A 11 -3.63 -6.84 -8.92
C LYS A 11 -5.00 -6.20 -8.80
N ASN A 12 -5.93 -6.55 -9.68
CA ASN A 12 -7.29 -5.99 -9.68
C ASN A 12 -8.12 -6.41 -8.48
N ASN A 13 -7.84 -7.58 -7.90
CA ASN A 13 -8.56 -8.10 -6.73
C ASN A 13 -7.89 -7.75 -5.40
N ALA A 14 -6.66 -7.22 -5.42
CA ALA A 14 -5.93 -6.88 -4.21
C ALA A 14 -6.20 -5.42 -3.79
N ASN A 15 -6.61 -5.20 -2.53
CA ASN A 15 -6.61 -3.86 -1.96
C ASN A 15 -5.20 -3.52 -1.46
N ILE A 16 -4.56 -2.53 -2.10
CA ILE A 16 -3.19 -2.13 -1.74
C ILE A 16 -3.07 -1.55 -0.33
N VAL A 17 -4.14 -0.95 0.21
CA VAL A 17 -4.17 -0.42 1.59
C VAL A 17 -4.14 -1.57 2.60
N GLU A 18 -4.88 -2.64 2.34
CA GLU A 18 -4.88 -3.84 3.19
C GLU A 18 -3.51 -4.54 3.14
N VAL A 19 -2.97 -4.76 1.94
CA VAL A 19 -1.69 -5.45 1.74
C VAL A 19 -0.54 -4.71 2.46
N ILE A 20 -0.52 -3.38 2.42
CA ILE A 20 0.50 -2.59 3.12
C ILE A 20 0.20 -2.48 4.62
N GLY A 21 -1.08 -2.46 5.00
CA GLY A 21 -1.55 -2.42 6.38
C GLY A 21 -1.08 -3.59 7.24
N ASP A 22 -0.83 -4.75 6.63
CA ASP A 22 -0.23 -5.91 7.29
C ASP A 22 1.22 -5.68 7.75
N VAL A 23 1.91 -4.69 7.17
CA VAL A 23 3.33 -4.40 7.43
C VAL A 23 3.51 -3.15 8.26
N ILE A 24 2.75 -2.09 7.96
CA ILE A 24 2.82 -0.81 8.67
C ILE A 24 1.43 -0.27 8.99
N SER A 25 1.32 0.46 10.10
CA SER A 25 0.09 1.17 10.41
C SER A 25 -0.12 2.34 9.45
N LEU A 26 -1.29 2.38 8.83
CA LEU A 26 -1.73 3.44 7.95
C LEU A 26 -2.88 4.24 8.58
N GLN A 27 -2.89 5.55 8.38
CA GLN A 27 -3.96 6.46 8.82
C GLN A 27 -4.54 7.21 7.62
N LYS A 28 -5.87 7.31 7.55
CA LYS A 28 -6.55 8.02 6.46
C LYS A 28 -6.23 9.51 6.50
N ALA A 29 -5.77 10.06 5.37
CA ALA A 29 -5.39 11.45 5.19
C ALA A 29 -6.00 11.98 3.88
N GLY A 30 -7.19 12.57 3.99
CA GLY A 30 -7.95 13.00 2.82
C GLY A 30 -8.41 11.79 1.98
N ARG A 31 -7.97 11.74 0.72
CA ARG A 31 -8.24 10.62 -0.20
C ARG A 31 -7.24 9.46 -0.08
N ASN A 32 -6.13 9.68 0.61
CA ASN A 32 -5.03 8.73 0.69
C ASN A 32 -4.90 8.17 2.11
N TYR A 33 -3.90 7.31 2.30
CA TYR A 33 -3.47 6.81 3.59
C TYR A 33 -1.98 7.11 3.80
N LEU A 34 -1.61 7.52 5.01
CA LEU A 34 -0.23 7.87 5.39
C LEU A 34 0.29 6.95 6.50
N GLY A 35 1.57 6.61 6.42
CA GLY A 35 2.30 5.85 7.45
C GLY A 35 3.77 6.23 7.53
N LEU A 36 4.46 5.68 8.53
CA LEU A 36 5.93 5.74 8.60
C LEU A 36 6.52 4.87 7.49
N CYS A 37 7.56 5.36 6.83
CA CYS A 37 8.24 4.61 5.78
C CYS A 37 8.97 3.39 6.39
N PRO A 38 8.71 2.15 5.92
CA PRO A 38 9.42 0.97 6.40
C PRO A 38 10.86 0.88 5.86
N PHE A 39 11.21 1.74 4.89
CA PHE A 39 12.52 1.75 4.24
C PHE A 39 13.49 2.76 4.84
N HIS A 40 13.00 3.76 5.58
CA HIS A 40 13.82 4.81 6.18
C HIS A 40 13.44 4.99 7.65
N GLY A 41 14.45 5.07 8.55
CA GLY A 41 14.27 5.21 10.00
C GLY A 41 13.88 6.62 10.45
N GLU A 42 12.89 7.23 9.81
CA GLU A 42 12.42 8.57 10.11
C GLU A 42 11.25 8.59 11.10
N LYS A 43 10.98 9.77 11.68
CA LYS A 43 9.93 9.95 12.70
C LYS A 43 8.65 10.60 12.17
N THR A 44 8.68 11.09 10.94
CA THR A 44 7.56 11.78 10.31
C THR A 44 6.94 10.86 9.26
N PRO A 45 5.60 10.69 9.24
CA PRO A 45 4.94 9.93 8.19
C PRO A 45 5.26 10.50 6.80
N SER A 46 5.75 9.64 5.92
CA SER A 46 6.22 10.00 4.58
C SER A 46 5.78 8.99 3.52
N PHE A 47 5.22 7.86 3.94
CA PHE A 47 4.77 6.79 3.06
C PHE A 47 3.28 7.00 2.75
N ASN A 48 2.98 7.26 1.47
CA ASN A 48 1.66 7.59 0.98
C ASN A 48 1.09 6.43 0.15
N VAL A 49 -0.11 5.97 0.48
CA VAL A 49 -0.84 4.93 -0.25
C VAL A 49 -2.12 5.53 -0.81
N VAL A 50 -2.31 5.37 -2.12
CA VAL A 50 -3.52 5.81 -2.82
C VAL A 50 -4.37 4.57 -3.10
N GLU A 51 -5.61 4.62 -2.65
CA GLU A 51 -6.64 3.65 -3.02
C GLU A 51 -7.26 4.18 -4.32
N ASP A 52 -7.06 3.46 -5.43
CA ASP A 52 -7.68 3.75 -6.73
C ASP A 52 -9.15 3.27 -6.75
#